data_AF-A0A382J608-F1
#
_entry.id   AF-A0A382J608-F1
#
_cell.length_a   1.000
_cell.length_b   1.000
_cell.length_c   1.000
_cell.angle_alpha   90.00
_cell.angle_beta   90.00
_cell.angle_gamma   90.00
#
_symmetry.space_group_name_H-M   'P 1'
#
loop_
_entity.id
_entity.type
_entity.pdbx_description
1 polymer ?
#
loop_
_entity_poly.entity_id
_entity_poly.type
_entity_poly.pdbx_seq_one_letter_code
_entity_poly.pdbx_strand_id
1 'polypeptide(L)'
;MIFTSESVSAGHPDKVCDQISDAILDAALKQDKNSRVAVETLVKDNHVVLAGEITMEKGCHIDYEDVVRKTILGIGYNKEEYGFNGDTCSITNLLGEQSENIKKGVDESEDHEQGAGDQGLMFGYAEDSTDELMPAPIMLAHQLVRRQAELLLNGSIPWLRPDAKSQVSCIYEGNQIVGIDAVVLSTQHDRGIPIEELREIVKEEIIRPILPEKWFTNNTQVHINPAGDFFIGGPVGDAGLTGRKIIVDTYGGMARHGGGAFSGKDPSKVDRSAAYATRYVAKNIVAAGLASRCEIQVSYAIGVAEPTSISVDTFGTGKISNQEIVK
;
A
#
# COMPACT_ATOMS: atom_id res chain seq x y z
N MET A 1 15.15 -19.57 9.68
CA MET A 1 15.40 -18.21 9.13
C MET A 1 14.53 -17.24 9.92
N ILE A 2 14.96 -15.99 10.12
CA ILE A 2 14.06 -14.92 10.60
C ILE A 2 13.85 -13.96 9.42
N PHE A 3 12.60 -13.64 9.13
CA PHE A 3 12.24 -12.69 8.09
C PHE A 3 11.32 -11.60 8.65
N THR A 4 11.56 -10.36 8.25
CA THR A 4 10.88 -9.19 8.81
C THR A 4 10.16 -8.42 7.70
N SER A 5 8.92 -8.05 7.97
CA SER A 5 8.19 -7.06 7.16
C SER A 5 7.63 -5.97 8.08
N GLU A 6 7.32 -4.82 7.47
CA GLU A 6 6.73 -3.67 8.15
C GLU A 6 5.50 -3.16 7.42
N SER A 7 4.69 -2.38 8.13
CA SER A 7 3.54 -1.67 7.57
C SER A 7 3.31 -0.35 8.30
N VAL A 8 2.46 0.50 7.72
CA VAL A 8 2.12 1.82 8.26
C VAL A 8 0.60 2.03 8.17
N SER A 9 0.03 2.78 9.11
CA SER A 9 -1.39 3.08 9.11
C SER A 9 -1.78 4.02 7.97
N ALA A 10 -3.09 4.16 7.75
CA ALA A 10 -3.66 5.15 6.85
C ALA A 10 -3.25 6.60 7.21
N GLY A 11 -2.87 6.85 8.47
CA GLY A 11 -2.43 8.17 8.92
C GLY A 11 -0.95 8.49 8.65
N HIS A 12 -0.14 7.53 8.22
CA HIS A 12 1.24 7.80 7.85
C HIS A 12 1.31 8.79 6.66
N PRO A 13 2.19 9.81 6.65
CA PRO A 13 2.22 10.84 5.60
C PRO A 13 2.24 10.31 4.16
N ASP A 14 3.10 9.34 3.86
CA ASP A 14 3.11 8.70 2.53
C ASP A 14 1.79 8.01 2.19
N LYS A 15 1.10 7.40 3.17
CA LYS A 15 -0.22 6.79 2.96
C LYS A 15 -1.35 7.79 2.89
N VAL A 16 -1.23 8.96 3.51
CA VAL A 16 -2.12 10.08 3.25
C VAL A 16 -2.03 10.48 1.77
N CYS A 17 -0.81 10.59 1.22
CA CYS A 17 -0.62 10.90 -0.20
C CYS A 17 -1.22 9.83 -1.12
N ASP A 18 -0.93 8.56 -0.88
CA ASP A 18 -1.46 7.45 -1.69
C ASP A 18 -3.01 7.46 -1.71
N GLN A 19 -3.63 7.67 -0.54
CA GLN A 19 -5.09 7.72 -0.42
C GLN A 19 -5.69 8.94 -1.15
N ILE A 20 -5.07 10.13 -1.06
CA ILE A 20 -5.54 11.31 -1.78
C ILE A 20 -5.44 11.09 -3.29
N SER A 21 -4.30 10.58 -3.77
CA SER A 21 -4.08 10.29 -5.18
C SER A 21 -5.09 9.28 -5.73
N ASP A 22 -5.38 8.21 -5.00
CA ASP A 22 -6.40 7.23 -5.40
C ASP A 22 -7.84 7.77 -5.26
N ALA A 23 -8.13 8.61 -4.27
CA ALA A 23 -9.46 9.22 -4.14
C ALA A 23 -9.78 10.14 -5.33
N ILE A 24 -8.78 10.85 -5.86
CA ILE A 24 -8.91 11.65 -7.08
C ILE A 24 -9.11 10.75 -8.31
N LEU A 25 -8.35 9.65 -8.42
CA LEU A 25 -8.56 8.66 -9.47
C LEU A 25 -9.99 8.09 -9.42
N ASP A 26 -10.49 7.72 -8.24
CA ASP A 26 -11.84 7.19 -8.08
C ASP A 26 -12.90 8.24 -8.48
N ALA A 27 -12.69 9.50 -8.11
CA ALA A 27 -13.57 10.60 -8.52
C ALA A 27 -13.57 10.78 -10.04
N ALA A 28 -12.42 10.61 -10.71
CA ALA A 28 -12.30 10.67 -12.15
C ALA A 28 -13.04 9.51 -12.82
N LEU A 29 -12.71 8.26 -12.45
CA LEU A 29 -13.29 7.04 -13.01
C LEU A 29 -14.81 6.94 -12.81
N LYS A 30 -15.33 7.55 -11.74
CA LYS A 30 -16.78 7.62 -11.48
C LYS A 30 -17.53 8.48 -12.50
N GLN A 31 -16.90 9.54 -13.01
CA GLN A 31 -17.50 10.42 -14.01
C GLN A 31 -17.16 10.00 -15.44
N ASP A 32 -15.93 9.53 -15.65
CA ASP A 32 -15.40 9.10 -16.93
C ASP A 32 -14.55 7.83 -16.74
N LYS A 33 -15.08 6.69 -17.15
CA LYS A 33 -14.39 5.40 -17.04
C LYS A 33 -13.12 5.30 -17.89
N ASN A 34 -12.98 6.17 -18.89
CA ASN A 34 -11.83 6.22 -19.78
C ASN A 34 -10.82 7.30 -19.37
N SER A 35 -11.03 7.96 -18.23
CA SER A 35 -10.14 9.01 -17.74
C SER A 35 -8.69 8.52 -17.65
N ARG A 36 -7.74 9.33 -18.12
CA ARG A 36 -6.31 9.08 -17.97
C ARG A 36 -5.81 9.89 -16.78
N VAL A 37 -5.27 9.21 -15.77
CA VAL A 37 -4.91 9.80 -14.49
C VAL A 37 -3.50 9.35 -14.08
N ALA A 38 -2.68 10.32 -13.72
CA ALA A 38 -1.36 10.16 -13.10
C ALA A 38 -1.20 11.29 -12.07
N VAL A 39 -1.80 11.09 -10.89
CA VAL A 39 -1.86 12.10 -9.82
C VAL A 39 -0.83 11.78 -8.74
N GLU A 40 0.05 12.74 -8.50
CA GLU A 40 1.04 12.70 -7.45
C GLU A 40 0.66 13.68 -6.34
N THR A 41 0.69 13.21 -5.09
CA THR A 41 0.42 14.01 -3.91
C THR A 41 1.66 14.12 -3.03
N LEU A 42 1.94 15.33 -2.55
CA LEU A 42 2.90 15.63 -1.48
C LEU A 42 2.17 16.27 -0.30
N VAL A 43 2.50 15.88 0.92
CA VAL A 43 2.01 16.53 2.14
C VAL A 43 3.16 16.93 3.06
N LYS A 44 3.06 18.12 3.66
CA LYS A 44 3.98 18.58 4.71
C LYS A 44 3.30 19.66 5.56
N ASP A 45 3.52 19.60 6.87
CA ASP A 45 2.87 20.47 7.86
C ASP A 45 1.36 20.51 7.66
N ASN A 46 0.73 21.68 7.51
CA ASN A 46 -0.72 21.78 7.20
C ASN A 46 -1.00 22.03 5.71
N HIS A 47 -0.22 21.42 4.81
CA HIS A 47 -0.25 21.70 3.37
C HIS A 47 -0.27 20.43 2.52
N VAL A 48 -1.09 20.45 1.47
CA VAL A 48 -1.21 19.41 0.44
C VAL A 48 -0.85 20.01 -0.92
N VAL A 49 0.01 19.34 -1.67
CA VAL A 49 0.33 19.68 -3.07
C VAL A 49 -0.12 18.54 -3.96
N LEU A 50 -0.97 18.84 -4.94
CA LEU A 50 -1.34 17.94 -6.02
C LEU A 50 -0.55 18.32 -7.27
N ALA A 51 0.01 17.34 -7.96
CA ALA A 51 0.74 17.51 -9.22
C ALA A 51 0.51 16.32 -10.15
N GLY A 52 0.90 16.47 -11.41
CA GLY A 52 0.77 15.43 -12.44
C GLY A 52 -0.32 15.74 -13.47
N GLU A 53 -0.83 14.69 -14.10
CA GLU A 53 -1.68 14.81 -15.28
C GLU A 53 -3.02 14.11 -15.12
N ILE A 54 -4.08 14.79 -15.53
CA ILE A 54 -5.43 14.22 -15.61
C ILE A 54 -6.09 14.64 -16.92
N THR A 55 -6.73 13.70 -17.60
CA THR A 55 -7.52 13.93 -18.80
C THR A 55 -8.84 13.19 -18.65
N MET A 56 -9.94 13.93 -18.86
CA MET A 56 -11.30 13.42 -18.76
C MET A 56 -12.13 13.93 -19.94
N GLU A 57 -13.26 13.28 -20.20
CA GLU A 57 -14.26 13.75 -21.16
C GLU A 57 -14.74 15.18 -20.86
N LYS A 58 -15.04 15.92 -21.94
CA LYS A 58 -15.52 17.30 -21.86
C LYS A 58 -16.82 17.38 -21.05
N GLY A 59 -16.80 18.20 -20.01
CA GLY A 59 -17.96 18.41 -19.13
C GLY A 59 -17.86 17.68 -17.79
N CYS A 60 -16.90 16.76 -17.63
CA CYS A 60 -16.54 16.22 -16.32
C CYS A 60 -15.83 17.27 -15.47
N HIS A 61 -16.06 17.24 -14.16
CA HIS A 61 -15.46 18.17 -13.23
C HIS A 61 -15.28 17.54 -11.85
N ILE A 62 -14.05 17.54 -11.34
CA ILE A 62 -13.72 17.07 -9.99
C ILE A 62 -13.54 18.29 -9.09
N ASP A 63 -14.26 18.32 -7.98
CA ASP A 63 -13.94 19.22 -6.86
C ASP A 63 -12.77 18.61 -6.07
N TYR A 64 -11.55 18.94 -6.49
CA TYR A 64 -10.34 18.39 -5.88
C TYR A 64 -10.21 18.76 -4.40
N GLU A 65 -10.65 19.96 -4.01
CA GLU A 65 -10.59 20.38 -2.61
C GLU A 65 -11.51 19.51 -1.76
N ASP A 66 -12.77 19.32 -2.17
CA ASP A 66 -13.72 18.48 -1.44
C ASP A 66 -13.22 17.02 -1.32
N VAL A 67 -12.65 16.45 -2.39
CA VAL A 67 -12.08 15.09 -2.37
C VAL A 67 -10.91 14.98 -1.40
N VAL A 68 -9.95 15.92 -1.46
CA VAL A 68 -8.77 15.95 -0.57
C VAL A 68 -9.21 16.06 0.89
N ARG A 69 -10.09 17.02 1.20
CA ARG A 69 -10.55 17.28 2.57
C ARG A 69 -11.30 16.08 3.15
N LYS A 70 -12.24 15.50 2.41
CA LYS A 70 -12.97 14.30 2.83
C LYS A 70 -12.05 13.11 3.07
N THR A 71 -11.04 12.94 2.22
CA THR A 71 -10.04 11.87 2.38
C THR A 71 -9.26 12.04 3.68
N ILE A 72 -8.73 13.25 3.94
CA ILE A 72 -7.96 13.55 5.16
C ILE A 72 -8.82 13.37 6.43
N LEU A 73 -10.08 13.85 6.40
CA LEU A 73 -11.01 13.68 7.51
C LEU A 73 -11.36 12.20 7.75
N GLY A 74 -11.54 11.42 6.69
CA GLY A 74 -11.80 9.98 6.76
C GLY A 74 -10.65 9.16 7.37
N ILE A 75 -9.40 9.64 7.22
CA ILE A 75 -8.21 9.07 7.86
C ILE A 75 -8.17 9.36 9.37
N GLY A 76 -8.90 10.39 9.83
CA GLY A 76 -8.95 10.81 11.23
C GLY A 76 -8.15 12.07 11.55
N TYR A 77 -7.61 12.78 10.55
CA TYR A 77 -7.00 14.10 10.73
C TYR A 77 -8.06 15.20 10.76
N ASN A 78 -8.79 15.26 11.87
CA ASN A 78 -10.00 16.09 12.05
C ASN A 78 -9.94 17.00 13.30
N LYS A 79 -8.74 17.19 13.88
CA LYS A 79 -8.53 18.07 15.03
C LYS A 79 -7.35 19.01 14.78
N GLU A 80 -7.52 20.28 15.13
CA GLU A 80 -6.48 21.31 15.02
C GLU A 80 -5.20 20.96 15.79
N GLU A 81 -5.34 20.28 16.93
CA GLU A 81 -4.21 19.90 17.80
C GLU A 81 -3.25 18.86 17.19
N TYR A 82 -3.62 18.24 16.07
CA TYR A 82 -2.75 17.35 15.31
C TYR A 82 -1.80 18.13 14.39
N GLY A 83 -2.10 19.40 14.13
CA GLY A 83 -1.35 20.31 13.24
C GLY A 83 -1.52 20.05 11.74
N PHE A 84 -2.05 18.88 11.35
CA PHE A 84 -2.59 18.59 10.02
C PHE A 84 -4.09 18.26 10.16
N ASN A 85 -4.95 19.01 9.46
CA ASN A 85 -6.40 18.85 9.56
C ASN A 85 -7.06 19.08 8.18
N GLY A 86 -7.94 18.15 7.77
CA GLY A 86 -8.67 18.24 6.51
C GLY A 86 -9.58 19.48 6.40
N ASP A 87 -10.04 20.04 7.51
CA ASP A 87 -10.88 21.25 7.49
C ASP A 87 -10.07 22.53 7.20
N THR A 88 -8.79 22.57 7.61
CA THR A 88 -8.00 23.81 7.61
C THR A 88 -6.73 23.75 6.76
N CYS A 89 -6.36 22.57 6.24
CA CYS A 89 -5.17 22.45 5.39
C CYS A 89 -5.29 23.31 4.13
N SER A 90 -4.15 23.87 3.73
CA SER A 90 -3.99 24.55 2.45
C SER A 90 -3.73 23.55 1.33
N ILE A 91 -4.31 23.78 0.15
CA ILE A 91 -4.21 22.88 -1.00
C ILE A 91 -3.64 23.68 -2.17
N THR A 92 -2.53 23.21 -2.73
CA THR A 92 -1.96 23.73 -3.98
C THR A 92 -2.21 22.72 -5.08
N ASN A 93 -3.04 23.10 -6.05
CA ASN A 93 -3.35 22.27 -7.20
C ASN A 93 -2.50 22.66 -8.41
N LEU A 94 -1.61 21.77 -8.83
CA LEU A 94 -0.75 21.90 -10.02
C LEU A 94 -1.08 20.83 -11.07
N LEU A 95 -2.28 20.24 -11.03
CA LEU A 95 -2.71 19.25 -12.02
C LEU A 95 -2.90 19.90 -13.40
N GLY A 96 -2.32 19.27 -14.42
CA GLY A 96 -2.43 19.67 -15.82
C GLY A 96 -3.04 18.58 -16.69
N GLU A 97 -3.17 18.85 -17.99
CA GLU A 97 -3.56 17.84 -18.96
C GLU A 97 -2.36 17.00 -19.42
N GLN A 98 -2.61 15.73 -19.77
CA GLN A 98 -1.57 14.83 -20.26
C GLN A 98 -1.07 15.25 -21.66
N SER A 99 0.24 15.15 -21.88
CA SER A 99 0.91 15.46 -23.16
C SER A 99 0.31 14.71 -24.36
N GLU A 100 0.00 15.43 -25.44
CA GLU A 100 -0.50 14.84 -26.71
C GLU A 100 0.46 13.82 -27.35
N ASN A 101 1.78 13.95 -27.12
CA ASN A 101 2.77 13.02 -27.67
C ASN A 101 2.71 11.64 -26.99
N ILE A 102 2.33 11.60 -25.70
CA ILE A 102 2.15 10.33 -24.96
C ILE A 102 0.84 9.66 -25.39
N LYS A 103 -0.24 10.44 -25.58
CA LYS A 103 -1.55 9.93 -26.01
C LYS A 103 -1.47 9.10 -27.30
N LYS A 104 -0.73 9.58 -28.31
CA LYS A 104 -0.61 8.91 -29.63
C LYS A 104 0.05 7.53 -29.59
N GLY A 105 0.92 7.26 -28.61
CA GLY A 105 1.61 5.98 -28.50
C GLY A 105 0.86 4.94 -27.66
N VAL A 106 -0.14 5.36 -26.89
CA VAL A 106 -0.82 4.51 -25.90
C VAL A 106 -2.23 4.17 -26.35
N ASP A 107 -2.96 5.12 -26.93
CA ASP A 107 -4.37 4.92 -27.28
C ASP A 107 -4.55 3.94 -28.45
N GLU A 108 -5.65 3.19 -28.40
CA GLU A 108 -6.07 2.26 -29.45
C GLU A 108 -6.42 3.01 -30.74
N SER A 109 -6.09 2.42 -31.89
CA SER A 109 -6.53 2.88 -33.21
C SER A 109 -6.95 1.67 -34.06
N GLU A 110 -7.58 1.91 -35.21
CA GLU A 110 -8.03 0.83 -36.11
C GLU A 110 -6.93 -0.18 -36.47
N ASP A 111 -5.65 0.24 -36.42
CA ASP A 111 -4.48 -0.58 -36.74
C ASP A 111 -3.54 -0.86 -35.54
N HIS A 112 -3.93 -0.49 -34.30
CA HIS A 112 -3.05 -0.59 -33.12
C HIS A 112 -3.84 -0.86 -31.83
N GLU A 113 -3.61 -2.01 -31.18
CA GLU A 113 -4.15 -2.29 -29.85
C GLU A 113 -3.54 -1.37 -28.79
N GLN A 114 -4.27 -1.06 -27.72
CA GLN A 114 -3.80 -0.15 -26.66
C GLN A 114 -2.46 -0.67 -26.07
N GLY A 115 -1.39 0.10 -26.25
CA GLY A 115 -0.05 -0.26 -25.78
C GLY A 115 0.17 0.05 -24.31
N ALA A 116 1.27 -0.45 -23.74
CA ALA A 116 1.66 -0.08 -22.39
C ALA A 116 1.91 1.43 -22.26
N GLY A 117 1.35 2.05 -21.21
CA GLY A 117 1.50 3.50 -20.94
C GLY A 117 2.93 3.97 -20.66
N ASP A 118 3.81 3.05 -20.26
CA ASP A 118 5.24 3.26 -20.06
C ASP A 118 5.99 1.91 -20.19
N GLN A 119 7.31 1.95 -20.30
CA GLN A 119 8.14 0.77 -20.09
C GLN A 119 8.15 0.38 -18.61
N GLY A 120 8.29 -0.91 -18.31
CA GLY A 120 8.42 -1.33 -16.92
C GLY A 120 8.51 -2.83 -16.74
N LEU A 121 8.75 -3.23 -15.50
CA LEU A 121 8.70 -4.61 -15.06
C LEU A 121 7.82 -4.71 -13.82
N MET A 122 7.05 -5.79 -13.69
CA MET A 122 6.09 -5.98 -12.62
C MET A 122 6.22 -7.39 -12.07
N PHE A 123 6.01 -7.53 -10.77
CA PHE A 123 6.09 -8.82 -10.08
C PHE A 123 4.76 -9.18 -9.40
N GLY A 124 4.35 -10.41 -9.63
CA GLY A 124 3.26 -11.08 -8.94
C GLY A 124 3.83 -12.14 -8.02
N TYR A 125 3.24 -12.33 -6.85
CA TYR A 125 3.72 -13.34 -5.91
C TYR A 125 2.58 -13.99 -5.15
N ALA A 126 2.72 -15.26 -4.78
CA ALA A 126 1.85 -15.96 -3.84
C ALA A 126 2.60 -17.10 -3.12
N GLU A 127 2.18 -17.41 -1.89
CA GLU A 127 2.60 -18.61 -1.15
C GLU A 127 1.46 -19.14 -0.27
N ASP A 128 1.49 -20.41 0.11
CA ASP A 128 0.45 -21.10 0.88
C ASP A 128 0.65 -21.04 2.41
N SER A 129 1.46 -20.10 2.91
CA SER A 129 1.70 -19.91 4.34
C SER A 129 0.54 -19.26 5.10
N THR A 130 -0.43 -18.67 4.37
CA THR A 130 -1.65 -18.03 4.88
C THR A 130 -2.84 -18.34 3.99
N ASP A 131 -4.06 -18.22 4.52
CA ASP A 131 -5.31 -18.44 3.77
C ASP A 131 -5.49 -17.42 2.63
N GLU A 132 -4.94 -16.20 2.79
CA GLU A 132 -4.96 -15.15 1.77
C GLU A 132 -3.97 -15.39 0.63
N LEU A 133 -3.14 -16.43 0.74
CA LEU A 133 -2.02 -16.76 -0.12
C LEU A 133 -0.98 -15.63 -0.20
N MET A 134 -0.71 -14.99 0.94
CA MET A 134 0.25 -13.90 1.11
C MET A 134 1.37 -14.29 2.08
N PRO A 135 2.54 -13.64 2.03
CA PRO A 135 3.53 -13.81 3.09
C PRO A 135 2.97 -13.34 4.44
N ALA A 136 3.04 -14.19 5.47
CA ALA A 136 2.46 -13.80 6.75
C ALA A 136 3.13 -12.60 7.46
N PRO A 137 4.46 -12.34 7.35
CA PRO A 137 5.08 -11.17 7.99
C PRO A 137 4.41 -9.85 7.58
N ILE A 138 4.13 -9.66 6.28
CA ILE A 138 3.46 -8.45 5.79
C ILE A 138 1.97 -8.44 6.16
N MET A 139 1.30 -9.60 6.11
CA MET A 139 -0.11 -9.72 6.53
C MET A 139 -0.31 -9.32 7.98
N LEU A 140 0.52 -9.84 8.90
CA LEU A 140 0.44 -9.52 10.32
C LEU A 140 0.75 -8.03 10.56
N ALA A 141 1.76 -7.47 9.89
CA ALA A 141 2.06 -6.04 9.97
C ALA A 141 0.86 -5.18 9.50
N HIS A 142 0.25 -5.51 8.36
CA HIS A 142 -0.96 -4.82 7.89
C HIS A 142 -2.12 -4.90 8.89
N GLN A 143 -2.37 -6.09 9.44
CA GLN A 143 -3.47 -6.30 10.37
C GLN A 143 -3.29 -5.49 11.67
N LEU A 144 -2.05 -5.33 12.16
CA LEU A 144 -1.76 -4.52 13.35
C LEU A 144 -2.11 -3.04 13.15
N VAL A 145 -1.65 -2.42 12.06
CA VAL A 145 -1.95 -1.00 11.78
C VAL A 145 -3.41 -0.78 11.37
N ARG A 146 -4.05 -1.79 10.76
CA ARG A 146 -5.50 -1.76 10.49
C ARG A 146 -6.29 -1.76 11.79
N ARG A 147 -5.95 -2.64 12.73
CA ARG A 147 -6.60 -2.70 14.05
C ARG A 147 -6.43 -1.39 14.83
N GLN A 148 -5.24 -0.80 14.78
CA GLN A 148 -4.99 0.52 15.38
C GLN A 148 -5.92 1.59 14.77
N ALA A 149 -6.04 1.65 13.45
CA ALA A 149 -6.92 2.61 12.76
C ALA A 149 -8.41 2.36 13.07
N GLU A 150 -8.84 1.11 13.17
CA GLU A 150 -10.22 0.76 13.55
C GLU A 150 -10.56 1.28 14.96
N LEU A 151 -9.68 1.08 15.94
CA LEU A 151 -9.86 1.54 17.33
C LEU A 151 -9.81 3.06 17.48
N LEU A 152 -9.04 3.73 16.63
CA LEU A 152 -9.03 5.18 16.51
C LEU A 152 -10.38 5.68 15.96
N LEU A 153 -10.78 5.19 14.79
CA LEU A 153 -11.93 5.73 14.05
C LEU A 153 -13.27 5.43 14.74
N ASN A 154 -13.36 4.32 15.48
CA ASN A 154 -14.55 4.00 16.26
C ASN A 154 -14.54 4.61 17.68
N GLY A 155 -13.46 5.29 18.07
CA GLY A 155 -13.32 5.97 19.36
C GLY A 155 -13.09 5.05 20.57
N SER A 156 -12.81 3.76 20.38
CA SER A 156 -12.56 2.81 21.47
C SER A 156 -11.31 3.16 22.27
N ILE A 157 -10.28 3.67 21.60
CA ILE A 157 -9.10 4.24 22.26
C ILE A 157 -8.99 5.71 21.86
N PRO A 158 -9.59 6.63 22.64
CA PRO A 158 -9.83 8.02 22.22
C PRO A 158 -8.55 8.87 22.14
N TRP A 159 -7.46 8.42 22.76
CA TRP A 159 -6.17 9.10 22.75
C TRP A 159 -5.25 8.68 21.60
N LEU A 160 -5.65 7.69 20.79
CA LEU A 160 -4.91 7.37 19.56
C LEU A 160 -4.96 8.55 18.59
N ARG A 161 -3.92 8.67 17.78
CA ARG A 161 -3.86 9.58 16.62
C ARG A 161 -3.60 8.78 15.33
N PRO A 162 -3.81 9.39 14.15
CA PRO A 162 -3.79 8.64 12.89
C PRO A 162 -2.46 7.94 12.56
N ASP A 163 -1.30 8.54 12.85
CA ASP A 163 0.01 8.00 12.43
C ASP A 163 0.44 6.79 13.27
N ALA A 164 0.69 5.65 12.63
CA ALA A 164 1.22 4.46 13.28
C ALA A 164 2.05 3.60 12.31
N LYS A 165 2.95 2.80 12.88
CA LYS A 165 3.89 1.93 12.17
C LYS A 165 3.98 0.60 12.90
N SER A 166 3.99 -0.51 12.16
CA SER A 166 4.18 -1.85 12.72
C SER A 166 5.30 -2.58 12.00
N GLN A 167 5.93 -3.52 12.71
CA GLN A 167 6.92 -4.42 12.16
C GLN A 167 6.78 -5.79 12.82
N VAL A 168 6.87 -6.86 12.04
CA VAL A 168 6.78 -8.24 12.54
C VAL A 168 7.92 -9.06 11.97
N SER A 169 8.66 -9.71 12.86
CA SER A 169 9.73 -10.65 12.54
C SER A 169 9.27 -12.07 12.82
N CYS A 170 9.05 -12.85 11.76
CA CYS A 170 8.59 -14.23 11.85
C CYS A 170 9.75 -15.22 11.76
N ILE A 171 9.65 -16.32 12.52
CA ILE A 171 10.57 -17.45 12.49
C ILE A 171 10.05 -18.47 11.48
N TYR A 172 10.90 -18.83 10.53
CA TYR A 172 10.62 -19.80 9.47
C TYR A 172 11.45 -21.07 9.60
N GLU A 173 10.79 -22.21 9.44
CA GLU A 173 11.38 -23.52 9.13
C GLU A 173 11.01 -23.91 7.70
N GLY A 174 11.98 -23.85 6.79
CA GLY A 174 11.68 -23.90 5.36
C GLY A 174 10.77 -22.73 4.95
N ASN A 175 9.63 -23.04 4.33
CA ASN A 175 8.62 -22.06 3.90
C ASN A 175 7.47 -21.89 4.91
N GLN A 176 7.55 -22.51 6.09
CA GLN A 176 6.47 -22.52 7.07
C GLN A 176 6.85 -21.67 8.28
N ILE A 177 5.88 -20.91 8.79
CA ILE A 177 6.04 -20.06 9.96
C ILE A 177 5.81 -20.88 11.22
N VAL A 178 6.77 -20.80 12.14
CA VAL A 178 6.76 -21.55 13.40
C VAL A 178 6.71 -20.65 14.63
N GLY A 179 6.88 -19.34 14.49
CA GLY A 179 6.83 -18.41 15.62
C GLY A 179 7.04 -16.95 15.24
N ILE A 180 6.92 -16.07 16.23
CA ILE A 180 7.23 -14.63 16.11
C ILE A 180 8.40 -14.32 17.04
N ASP A 181 9.49 -13.82 16.45
CA ASP A 181 10.70 -13.42 17.18
C ASP A 181 10.52 -12.05 17.82
N ALA A 182 10.00 -11.09 17.05
CA ALA A 182 9.79 -9.72 17.50
C ALA A 182 8.56 -9.07 16.85
N VAL A 183 7.90 -8.19 17.61
CA VAL A 183 6.86 -7.28 17.13
C VAL A 183 7.18 -5.86 17.61
N VAL A 184 7.08 -4.90 16.69
CA VAL A 184 7.20 -3.47 16.98
C VAL A 184 5.88 -2.80 16.60
N LEU A 185 5.36 -1.96 17.49
CA LEU A 185 4.25 -1.06 17.17
C LEU A 185 4.53 0.33 17.73
N SER A 186 4.67 1.29 16.83
CA SER A 186 4.79 2.72 17.17
C SER A 186 3.50 3.40 16.76
N THR A 187 2.78 4.01 17.70
CA THR A 187 1.53 4.71 17.43
C THR A 187 1.54 6.10 18.02
N GLN A 188 1.09 7.06 17.22
CA GLN A 188 0.93 8.44 17.64
C GLN A 188 -0.22 8.53 18.66
N HIS A 189 -0.04 9.36 19.67
CA HIS A 189 -1.01 9.50 20.77
C HIS A 189 -1.12 10.93 21.30
N ASP A 190 -2.18 11.20 22.06
CA ASP A 190 -2.33 12.44 22.81
C ASP A 190 -1.25 12.61 23.88
N ARG A 191 -1.00 13.87 24.26
CA ARG A 191 -0.06 14.20 25.33
C ARG A 191 -0.60 13.74 26.69
N GLY A 192 0.31 13.39 27.59
CA GLY A 192 -0.04 13.10 29.00
C GLY A 192 -0.53 11.69 29.26
N ILE A 193 -0.51 10.80 28.27
CA ILE A 193 -0.76 9.37 28.47
C ILE A 193 0.48 8.73 29.11
N PRO A 194 0.37 8.09 30.29
CA PRO A 194 1.48 7.36 30.88
C PRO A 194 1.97 6.25 29.93
N ILE A 195 3.26 6.20 29.66
CA ILE A 195 3.83 5.26 28.67
C ILE A 195 3.52 3.79 28.99
N GLU A 196 3.49 3.41 30.27
CA GLU A 196 3.20 2.03 30.66
C GLU A 196 1.74 1.65 30.43
N GLU A 197 0.80 2.58 30.67
CA GLU A 197 -0.62 2.39 30.35
C GLU A 197 -0.82 2.26 28.83
N LEU A 198 -0.19 3.13 28.05
CA LEU A 198 -0.20 3.05 26.58
C LEU A 198 0.30 1.69 26.11
N ARG A 199 1.43 1.22 26.65
CA ARG A 199 2.05 -0.06 26.27
C ARG A 199 1.15 -1.24 26.61
N GLU A 200 0.51 -1.23 27.77
CA GLU A 200 -0.42 -2.29 28.17
C GLU A 200 -1.64 -2.32 27.24
N ILE A 201 -2.29 -1.18 27.02
CA ILE A 201 -3.46 -1.09 26.15
C ILE A 201 -3.12 -1.50 24.72
N VAL A 202 -2.03 -1.00 24.14
CA VAL A 202 -1.59 -1.37 22.79
C VAL A 202 -1.31 -2.87 22.68
N LYS A 203 -0.69 -3.46 23.70
CA LYS A 203 -0.42 -4.90 23.72
C LYS A 203 -1.71 -5.72 23.72
N GLU A 204 -2.66 -5.37 24.57
CA GLU A 204 -3.89 -6.15 24.78
C GLU A 204 -4.95 -5.91 23.70
N GLU A 205 -5.11 -4.67 23.21
CA GLU A 205 -6.19 -4.30 22.29
C GLU A 205 -5.78 -4.36 20.81
N ILE A 206 -4.47 -4.30 20.51
CA ILE A 206 -3.94 -4.25 19.14
C ILE A 206 -3.08 -5.47 18.81
N ILE A 207 -2.07 -5.77 19.62
CA ILE A 207 -1.10 -6.83 19.29
C ILE A 207 -1.71 -8.22 19.53
N ARG A 208 -2.19 -8.49 20.75
CA ARG A 208 -2.69 -9.82 21.14
C ARG A 208 -3.86 -10.32 20.28
N PRO A 209 -4.84 -9.48 19.86
CA PRO A 209 -5.96 -9.95 19.04
C PRO A 209 -5.56 -10.32 17.61
N ILE A 210 -4.41 -9.84 17.14
CA ILE A 210 -3.94 -10.05 15.77
C ILE A 210 -2.92 -11.19 15.69
N LEU A 211 -1.98 -11.26 16.62
CA LEU A 211 -0.93 -12.28 16.57
C LEU A 211 -1.45 -13.64 17.05
N PRO A 212 -1.27 -14.73 16.27
CA PRO A 212 -1.72 -16.05 16.69
C PRO A 212 -1.08 -16.50 18.01
N GLU A 213 -1.89 -16.92 18.98
CA GLU A 213 -1.42 -17.31 20.33
C GLU A 213 -0.31 -18.38 20.30
N LYS A 214 -0.39 -19.32 19.35
CA LYS A 214 0.62 -20.37 19.16
C LYS A 214 2.02 -19.84 18.80
N TRP A 215 2.11 -18.63 18.24
CA TRP A 215 3.35 -18.01 17.78
C TRP A 215 3.79 -16.82 18.65
N PHE A 216 2.85 -16.19 19.36
CA PHE A 216 3.10 -15.09 20.28
C PHE A 216 3.31 -15.61 21.70
N THR A 217 4.57 -15.76 22.10
CA THR A 217 4.96 -16.44 23.36
C THR A 217 5.72 -15.49 24.30
N ASN A 218 6.05 -15.96 25.51
CA ASN A 218 6.88 -15.21 26.46
C ASN A 218 8.30 -14.92 25.95
N ASN A 219 8.76 -15.61 24.90
CA ASN A 219 10.06 -15.37 24.28
C ASN A 219 9.98 -14.30 23.17
N THR A 220 8.78 -13.88 22.76
CA THR A 220 8.61 -12.87 21.72
C THR A 220 9.01 -11.50 22.26
N GLN A 221 9.88 -10.81 21.54
CA GLN A 221 10.27 -9.44 21.87
C GLN A 221 9.15 -8.47 21.48
N VAL A 222 8.65 -7.69 22.43
CA VAL A 222 7.56 -6.73 22.21
C VAL A 222 8.07 -5.32 22.42
N HIS A 223 8.06 -4.51 21.36
CA HIS A 223 8.50 -3.13 21.38
C HIS A 223 7.32 -2.20 21.07
N ILE A 224 6.82 -1.50 22.08
CA ILE A 224 5.72 -0.54 21.91
C ILE A 224 6.22 0.86 22.26
N ASN A 225 6.13 1.77 21.28
CA ASN A 225 6.68 3.12 21.34
C ASN A 225 8.10 3.13 21.97
N PRO A 226 9.08 2.42 21.36
CA PRO A 226 10.41 2.24 21.96
C PRO A 226 11.19 3.55 22.11
N ALA A 227 10.86 4.56 21.29
CA ALA A 227 11.43 5.91 21.39
C ALA A 227 10.80 6.77 22.51
N GLY A 228 9.82 6.24 23.24
CA GLY A 228 9.02 7.00 24.21
C GLY A 228 7.85 7.71 23.56
N ASP A 229 7.64 8.97 23.94
CA ASP A 229 6.49 9.76 23.49
C ASP A 229 6.47 9.99 21.97
N PHE A 230 5.30 9.79 21.37
CA PHE A 230 5.03 10.05 19.95
C PHE A 230 3.76 10.89 19.78
N PHE A 231 3.79 12.17 20.19
CA PHE A 231 2.64 13.07 20.05
C PHE A 231 2.66 13.94 18.78
N ILE A 232 3.85 14.27 18.25
CA ILE A 232 4.01 14.92 16.92
C ILE A 232 4.23 13.82 15.89
N GLY A 233 3.28 13.67 14.97
CA GLY A 233 3.31 12.71 13.87
C GLY A 233 2.62 13.28 12.64
N GLY A 234 2.30 12.43 11.68
CA GLY A 234 1.66 12.86 10.44
C GLY A 234 2.52 13.87 9.66
N PRO A 235 1.90 14.66 8.77
CA PRO A 235 2.62 15.61 7.91
C PRO A 235 3.44 16.67 8.66
N VAL A 236 3.09 16.94 9.93
CA VAL A 236 3.86 17.81 10.82
C VAL A 236 5.18 17.16 11.22
N GLY A 237 5.17 15.87 11.53
CA GLY A 237 6.36 15.12 11.93
C GLY A 237 7.26 14.71 10.76
N ASP A 238 6.69 14.41 9.59
CA ASP A 238 7.41 13.92 8.42
C ASP A 238 6.73 14.35 7.12
N ALA A 239 7.48 14.48 6.03
CA ALA A 239 6.89 14.74 4.71
C ALA A 239 6.32 13.45 4.12
N GLY A 240 5.18 13.53 3.43
CA GLY A 240 4.59 12.40 2.72
C GLY A 240 4.67 12.60 1.20
N LEU A 241 4.93 11.54 0.46
CA LEU A 241 4.86 11.50 -1.00
C LEU A 241 4.19 10.21 -1.49
N THR A 242 3.43 10.34 -2.58
CA THR A 242 2.80 9.21 -3.27
C THR A 242 3.84 8.20 -3.73
N GLY A 243 3.53 6.91 -3.63
CA GLY A 243 4.39 5.84 -4.12
C GLY A 243 5.67 5.63 -3.31
N ARG A 244 5.76 6.12 -2.07
CA ARG A 244 6.92 5.89 -1.20
C ARG A 244 6.81 4.66 -0.29
N LYS A 245 5.73 3.89 -0.45
CA LYS A 245 5.44 2.68 0.33
C LYS A 245 5.27 1.41 -0.52
N ILE A 246 5.89 1.37 -1.71
CA ILE A 246 5.76 0.27 -2.69
C ILE A 246 6.02 -1.15 -2.14
N ILE A 247 6.91 -1.32 -1.16
CA ILE A 247 7.16 -2.64 -0.55
C ILE A 247 6.06 -3.01 0.45
N VAL A 248 5.53 -2.02 1.17
CA VAL A 248 4.36 -2.19 2.04
C VAL A 248 3.11 -2.46 1.20
N ASP A 249 2.99 -1.84 0.02
CA ASP A 249 1.86 -2.08 -0.90
C ASP A 249 1.85 -3.46 -1.55
N THR A 250 2.94 -4.19 -1.45
CA THR A 250 3.11 -5.47 -2.14
C THR A 250 3.33 -6.60 -1.17
N TYR A 251 4.56 -7.12 -1.07
CA TYR A 251 4.84 -8.40 -0.44
C TYR A 251 5.77 -8.26 0.77
N GLY A 252 5.94 -7.04 1.30
CA GLY A 252 6.76 -6.75 2.49
C GLY A 252 8.22 -7.20 2.36
N GLY A 253 8.73 -7.23 1.14
CA GLY A 253 10.09 -7.65 0.80
C GLY A 253 10.27 -9.15 0.58
N MET A 254 9.22 -9.97 0.75
CA MET A 254 9.31 -11.43 0.52
C MET A 254 9.52 -11.78 -0.96
N ALA A 255 8.98 -10.94 -1.84
CA ALA A 255 9.09 -11.06 -3.29
C ALA A 255 9.79 -9.83 -3.87
N ARG A 256 10.22 -9.96 -5.12
CA ARG A 256 10.84 -8.86 -5.87
C ARG A 256 9.81 -7.77 -6.20
N HIS A 257 10.33 -6.61 -6.55
CA HIS A 257 9.54 -5.45 -6.94
C HIS A 257 10.17 -4.75 -8.14
N GLY A 258 9.34 -4.25 -9.06
CA GLY A 258 9.78 -3.64 -10.32
C GLY A 258 10.06 -2.14 -10.27
N GLY A 259 9.54 -1.46 -9.24
CA GLY A 259 9.81 -0.05 -8.94
C GLY A 259 8.61 0.88 -9.16
N GLY A 260 7.62 0.45 -9.95
CA GLY A 260 6.40 1.22 -10.20
C GLY A 260 5.50 1.35 -8.98
N ALA A 261 5.05 2.56 -8.66
CA ALA A 261 4.00 2.82 -7.68
C ALA A 261 2.59 2.60 -8.25
N PHE A 262 1.60 2.38 -7.37
CA PHE A 262 0.22 2.07 -7.78
C PHE A 262 -0.74 3.26 -7.71
N SER A 263 -0.74 3.99 -6.60
CA SER A 263 -1.76 5.00 -6.32
C SER A 263 -1.71 6.18 -7.29
N GLY A 264 -2.87 6.75 -7.60
CA GLY A 264 -3.00 7.88 -8.51
C GLY A 264 -2.89 7.54 -10.00
N LYS A 265 -2.78 6.25 -10.35
CA LYS A 265 -2.63 5.79 -11.74
C LYS A 265 -3.86 5.01 -12.20
N ASP A 266 -4.40 5.38 -13.36
CA ASP A 266 -5.48 4.62 -14.00
C ASP A 266 -4.99 3.27 -14.59
N PRO A 267 -5.89 2.33 -14.91
CA PRO A 267 -5.52 0.97 -15.35
C PRO A 267 -4.67 0.86 -16.63
N SER A 268 -4.58 1.91 -17.47
CA SER A 268 -3.67 1.91 -18.63
C SER A 268 -2.19 1.96 -18.23
N LYS A 269 -1.88 2.31 -16.99
CA LYS A 269 -0.52 2.33 -16.45
C LYS A 269 -0.18 0.92 -15.96
N VAL A 270 0.66 0.23 -16.73
CA VAL A 270 1.06 -1.16 -16.49
C VAL A 270 1.71 -1.37 -15.13
N ASP A 271 2.32 -0.34 -14.53
CA ASP A 271 2.83 -0.38 -13.15
C ASP A 271 1.79 -0.92 -12.15
N ARG A 272 0.52 -0.56 -12.35
CA ARG A 272 -0.60 -0.98 -11.50
C ARG A 272 -1.28 -2.22 -12.07
N SER A 273 -1.74 -2.15 -13.32
CA SER A 273 -2.60 -3.20 -13.89
C SER A 273 -1.84 -4.51 -14.09
N ALA A 274 -0.59 -4.48 -14.58
CA ALA A 274 0.20 -5.70 -14.77
C ALA A 274 0.70 -6.27 -13.44
N ALA A 275 0.99 -5.44 -12.43
CA ALA A 275 1.26 -5.91 -11.07
C ALA A 275 0.05 -6.65 -10.47
N TYR A 276 -1.16 -6.12 -10.66
CA TYR A 276 -2.38 -6.78 -10.20
C TYR A 276 -2.66 -8.08 -10.97
N ALA A 277 -2.47 -8.09 -12.29
CA ALA A 277 -2.63 -9.28 -13.11
C ALA A 277 -1.64 -10.38 -12.74
N THR A 278 -0.37 -10.05 -12.53
CA THR A 278 0.64 -11.03 -12.10
C THR A 278 0.35 -11.58 -10.71
N ARG A 279 -0.10 -10.76 -9.75
CA ARG A 279 -0.61 -11.25 -8.45
C ARG A 279 -1.77 -12.22 -8.64
N TYR A 280 -2.73 -11.87 -9.49
CA TYR A 280 -3.90 -12.71 -9.78
C TYR A 280 -3.46 -14.09 -10.30
N VAL A 281 -2.57 -14.14 -11.29
CA VAL A 281 -2.09 -15.42 -11.85
C VAL A 281 -1.27 -16.21 -10.83
N ALA A 282 -0.33 -15.56 -10.12
CA ALA A 282 0.48 -16.24 -9.10
C ALA A 282 -0.40 -16.87 -8.01
N LYS A 283 -1.42 -16.14 -7.56
CA LYS A 283 -2.40 -16.63 -6.57
C LYS A 283 -3.18 -17.84 -7.10
N ASN A 284 -3.60 -17.81 -8.36
CA ASN A 284 -4.32 -18.93 -8.98
C ASN A 284 -3.44 -20.17 -9.15
N ILE A 285 -2.15 -20.02 -9.48
CA ILE A 285 -1.19 -21.14 -9.57
C ILE A 285 -1.08 -21.85 -8.20
N VAL A 286 -0.92 -21.08 -7.12
CA VAL A 286 -0.82 -21.64 -5.77
C VAL A 286 -2.15 -22.24 -5.32
N ALA A 287 -3.28 -21.55 -5.55
CA ALA A 287 -4.62 -22.04 -5.20
C ALA A 287 -4.99 -23.34 -5.95
N ALA A 288 -4.55 -23.50 -7.20
CA ALA A 288 -4.73 -24.73 -7.97
C ALA A 288 -3.81 -25.87 -7.49
N GLY A 289 -2.92 -25.61 -6.53
CA GLY A 289 -1.96 -26.56 -6.00
C GLY A 289 -0.88 -26.95 -7.00
N LEU A 290 -0.58 -26.10 -7.99
CA LEU A 290 0.49 -26.33 -8.97
C LEU A 290 1.88 -26.05 -8.37
N ALA A 291 1.95 -25.18 -7.36
CA ALA A 291 3.13 -24.89 -6.56
C ALA A 291 2.71 -24.44 -5.16
N SER A 292 3.59 -24.55 -4.15
CA SER A 292 3.33 -23.97 -2.82
C SER A 292 3.73 -22.49 -2.75
N ARG A 293 4.64 -22.05 -3.63
CA ARG A 293 5.08 -20.66 -3.77
C ARG A 293 5.34 -20.36 -5.24
N CYS A 294 4.93 -19.19 -5.71
CA CYS A 294 5.10 -18.76 -7.10
C CYS A 294 5.38 -17.26 -7.17
N GLU A 295 6.42 -16.89 -7.92
CA GLU A 295 6.70 -15.52 -8.36
C GLU A 295 6.57 -15.45 -9.88
N ILE A 296 5.90 -14.41 -10.38
CA ILE A 296 5.74 -14.13 -11.80
C ILE A 296 6.37 -12.77 -12.07
N GLN A 297 7.12 -12.67 -13.15
CA GLN A 297 7.60 -11.40 -13.67
C GLN A 297 7.05 -11.17 -15.07
N VAL A 298 6.59 -9.96 -15.35
CA VAL A 298 6.29 -9.49 -16.70
C VAL A 298 7.04 -8.19 -16.97
N SER A 299 7.33 -7.90 -18.24
CA SER A 299 7.87 -6.61 -18.66
C SER A 299 7.18 -6.10 -19.92
N TYR A 300 7.12 -4.78 -20.05
CA TYR A 300 6.52 -4.09 -21.19
C TYR A 300 7.49 -3.06 -21.77
N ALA A 301 7.35 -2.82 -23.08
CA ALA A 301 7.92 -1.66 -23.75
C ALA A 301 6.80 -0.63 -23.99
N ILE A 302 7.13 0.65 -23.87
CA ILE A 302 6.16 1.73 -24.08
C ILE A 302 5.50 1.62 -25.46
N GLY A 303 4.17 1.74 -25.50
CA GLY A 303 3.37 1.64 -26.71
C GLY A 303 3.22 0.24 -27.31
N VAL A 304 3.77 -0.82 -26.69
CA VAL A 304 3.60 -2.21 -27.13
C VAL A 304 2.59 -2.91 -26.22
N ALA A 305 1.56 -3.52 -26.80
CA ALA A 305 0.52 -4.24 -26.06
C ALA A 305 1.03 -5.58 -25.51
N GLU A 306 1.82 -6.31 -26.30
CA GLU A 306 2.37 -7.61 -25.92
C GLU A 306 3.54 -7.47 -24.91
N PRO A 307 3.59 -8.31 -23.86
CA PRO A 307 4.72 -8.32 -22.94
C PRO A 307 6.03 -8.64 -23.65
N THR A 308 7.10 -7.92 -23.31
CA THR A 308 8.45 -8.19 -23.81
C THR A 308 9.09 -9.40 -23.14
N SER A 309 8.64 -9.76 -21.94
CA SER A 309 9.01 -11.00 -21.27
C SER A 309 7.93 -11.45 -20.27
N ILE A 310 7.85 -12.77 -20.08
CA ILE A 310 7.08 -13.42 -19.02
C ILE A 310 7.99 -14.48 -18.40
N SER A 311 8.11 -14.50 -17.08
CA SER A 311 8.90 -15.47 -16.32
C SER A 311 8.14 -15.96 -15.10
N VAL A 312 8.32 -17.24 -14.77
CA VAL A 312 7.73 -17.90 -13.59
C VAL A 312 8.85 -18.59 -12.80
N ASP A 313 8.85 -18.38 -11.48
CA ASP A 313 9.69 -19.09 -10.54
C ASP A 313 8.84 -19.70 -9.41
N THR A 314 8.84 -21.04 -9.32
CA THR A 314 8.16 -21.78 -8.25
C THR A 314 9.10 -22.13 -7.08
N PHE A 315 10.35 -21.68 -7.10
CA PHE A 315 11.34 -21.94 -6.04
C PHE A 315 11.52 -23.42 -5.72
N GLY A 316 11.38 -24.29 -6.73
CA GLY A 316 11.47 -25.75 -6.57
C GLY A 316 10.23 -26.42 -5.96
N THR A 317 9.12 -25.68 -5.80
CA THR A 317 7.86 -26.18 -5.21
C THR A 317 6.83 -26.61 -6.26
N GLY A 318 7.12 -26.39 -7.54
CA GLY A 318 6.22 -26.74 -8.65
C GLY A 318 6.03 -28.25 -8.83
N LYS A 319 4.80 -28.67 -9.12
CA LYS A 319 4.45 -30.06 -9.51
C LYS A 319 4.73 -30.34 -10.98
N ILE A 320 4.87 -29.30 -11.78
CA ILE A 320 5.27 -29.32 -13.19
C ILE A 320 6.38 -28.29 -13.39
N SER A 321 7.07 -28.34 -14.54
CA SER A 321 8.18 -27.42 -14.79
C SER A 321 7.72 -25.97 -14.92
N ASN A 322 8.56 -25.00 -14.55
CA ASN A 322 8.24 -23.58 -14.74
C ASN A 322 7.92 -23.26 -16.22
N GLN A 323 8.56 -23.97 -17.17
CA GLN A 323 8.28 -23.81 -18.60
C GLN A 323 6.88 -24.27 -18.99
N GLU A 324 6.34 -25.29 -18.34
CA GLU A 324 4.96 -25.74 -18.55
C GLU A 324 3.95 -24.80 -17.89
N ILE A 325 4.30 -24.14 -16.78
CA ILE A 325 3.42 -23.13 -16.14
C ILE A 325 3.34 -21.84 -16.98
N VAL A 326 4.41 -21.49 -17.68
CA VAL A 326 4.46 -20.32 -18.58
C VAL A 326 3.61 -20.53 -19.84
N LYS A 327 3.46 -21.77 -20.30
CA LYS A 327 2.68 -22.11 -21.52
C LYS A 327 1.18 -22.18 -21.24
#